data_AF-A0A519DCA3-F1
#
_entry.id   AF-A0A519DCA3-F1
#
_cell.length_a   1.000
_cell.length_b   1.000
_cell.length_c   1.000
_cell.angle_alpha   90.00
_cell.angle_beta   90.00
_cell.angle_gamma   90.00
#
_symmetry.space_group_name_H-M   'P 1'
#
loop_
_entity.id
_entity.type
_entity.pdbx_description
1 polymer ?
#
loop_
_entity_poly.entity_id
_entity_poly.type
_entity_poly.pdbx_seq_one_letter_code
_entity_poly.pdbx_strand_id
1 'polypeptide(L)'
;MDAKGRALSETVWTRLDRKAGAITELTIRQLRHRISTWVVLIVGVLVMALLLAFYVDAIRDDFEPVDNDGDSVDWDNDGYPQGQENKYGTSDWDGQEYPGSGYYVMTGEIVWNDDSRFHSGNHTWEGQGYLDSEWVDLDYTGSRWSGLIDWGEVNPCPEGDVLDDWWLDWGEACTYDDGSYFVSGKFRASGSVSVPESGYMQWGHMTLASYVEPEPASMYIDEDGILWDGKDVSDLETIEEVDDDGDCLANMNDNNRNGIPCDVIWILDADGDEIIEIRADYNVNEDPEESKYLGELSHRTFIIGTGKMAFVMMLGIFIPLFLALGLVRDETENGTLHYLLSKPIHRAEFIIYRLLGYLLLAGTYILVLVLLMALVTSLIGPGDSLIRLSDFPVWLGIGLATVLVLAAYGALYNTLGLIAPKYGVYFCIILGIWEFIMGMFTMTLPSASVPMLSISHWALQLIDAIVLIAWPDTLQYTQITSAFGIDSGLSFFWQPPVHTLGTQSPVVALLVSITVLLLITVAMVGIGQASFKNREIM
;
A
#
# COMPACT_ATOMS: atom_id res chain seq x y z
N MET A 1 -2.94 -42.66 -53.91
CA MET A 1 -4.03 -42.44 -52.93
C MET A 1 -5.11 -43.47 -53.23
N ASP A 2 -5.45 -44.33 -52.26
CA ASP A 2 -6.47 -45.38 -52.44
C ASP A 2 -7.89 -44.77 -52.46
N ALA A 3 -8.73 -45.26 -53.37
CA ALA A 3 -10.02 -44.70 -53.77
C ALA A 3 -11.12 -44.75 -52.68
N LYS A 4 -10.80 -45.19 -51.46
CA LYS A 4 -11.75 -45.28 -50.34
C LYS A 4 -11.36 -44.49 -49.10
N GLY A 5 -10.21 -43.80 -49.06
CA GLY A 5 -9.82 -42.98 -47.90
C GLY A 5 -9.71 -43.73 -46.55
N ARG A 6 -9.74 -45.07 -46.56
CA ARG A 6 -9.79 -45.90 -45.34
C ARG A 6 -8.44 -46.05 -44.64
N ALA A 7 -7.33 -45.78 -45.32
CA ALA A 7 -5.98 -45.89 -44.74
C ALA A 7 -5.70 -44.84 -43.64
N LEU A 8 -6.36 -43.68 -43.66
CA LEU A 8 -6.24 -42.67 -42.60
C LEU A 8 -6.96 -43.09 -41.30
N SER A 9 -7.98 -43.95 -41.40
CA SER A 9 -8.77 -44.46 -40.27
C SER A 9 -8.12 -45.60 -39.47
N GLU A 10 -6.96 -46.10 -39.95
CA GLU A 10 -6.18 -47.17 -39.32
C GLU A 10 -4.82 -46.69 -38.78
N THR A 11 -4.60 -45.38 -38.70
CA THR A 11 -3.39 -44.84 -38.08
C THR A 11 -3.42 -45.04 -36.56
N VAL A 12 -2.27 -45.30 -35.94
CA VAL A 12 -2.13 -45.48 -34.48
C VAL A 12 -2.76 -44.31 -33.71
N TRP A 13 -2.61 -43.08 -34.23
CA TRP A 13 -3.20 -41.86 -33.70
C TRP A 13 -4.74 -41.87 -33.66
N THR A 14 -5.42 -42.34 -34.71
CA THR A 14 -6.91 -42.40 -34.74
C THR A 14 -7.49 -43.52 -33.85
N ARG A 15 -6.69 -44.52 -33.47
CA ARG A 15 -7.06 -45.54 -32.47
C ARG A 15 -6.75 -45.09 -31.05
N LEU A 16 -5.65 -44.38 -30.84
CA LEU A 16 -5.25 -43.82 -29.55
C LEU A 16 -6.21 -42.71 -29.13
N ASP A 17 -6.61 -41.84 -30.07
CA ASP A 17 -7.60 -40.77 -29.88
C ASP A 17 -8.99 -41.32 -29.46
N ARG A 18 -9.48 -42.38 -30.14
CA ARG A 18 -10.75 -43.03 -29.75
C ARG A 18 -10.72 -43.70 -28.37
N LYS A 19 -9.57 -44.30 -27.99
CA LYS A 19 -9.42 -44.93 -26.68
C LYS A 19 -9.29 -43.90 -25.57
N ALA A 20 -8.48 -42.87 -25.80
CA ALA A 20 -8.30 -41.75 -24.88
C ALA A 20 -9.63 -41.03 -24.66
N GLY A 21 -10.33 -40.65 -25.73
CA GLY A 21 -11.65 -40.02 -25.70
C GLY A 21 -12.71 -40.84 -24.95
N ALA A 22 -12.73 -42.17 -25.13
CA ALA A 22 -13.69 -43.02 -24.43
C ALA A 22 -13.43 -43.09 -22.91
N ILE A 23 -12.16 -43.15 -22.48
CA ILE A 23 -11.80 -43.20 -21.06
C ILE A 23 -12.01 -41.83 -20.40
N THR A 24 -11.64 -40.74 -21.07
CA THR A 24 -11.89 -39.38 -20.57
C THR A 24 -13.39 -39.11 -20.44
N GLU A 25 -14.19 -39.46 -21.44
CA GLU A 25 -15.65 -39.32 -21.41
C GLU A 25 -16.29 -40.15 -20.28
N LEU A 26 -15.85 -41.41 -20.11
CA LEU A 26 -16.31 -42.26 -19.01
C LEU A 26 -16.03 -41.60 -17.66
N THR A 27 -14.81 -41.06 -17.49
CA THR A 27 -14.38 -40.39 -16.26
C THR A 27 -15.26 -39.18 -15.97
N ILE A 28 -15.50 -38.34 -16.97
CA ILE A 28 -16.36 -37.16 -16.85
C ILE A 28 -17.78 -37.57 -16.44
N ARG A 29 -18.34 -38.63 -17.05
CA ARG A 29 -19.68 -39.13 -16.68
C ARG A 29 -19.72 -39.63 -15.23
N GLN A 30 -18.69 -40.34 -14.78
CA GLN A 30 -18.60 -40.80 -13.39
C GLN A 30 -18.53 -39.64 -12.40
N LEU A 31 -17.67 -38.64 -12.66
CA LEU A 31 -17.57 -37.45 -11.80
C LEU A 31 -18.87 -36.65 -11.79
N ARG A 32 -19.54 -36.50 -12.94
CA ARG A 32 -20.83 -35.79 -13.03
C ARG A 32 -21.94 -36.41 -12.17
N HIS A 33 -21.91 -37.72 -11.96
CA HIS A 33 -22.92 -38.40 -11.14
C HIS A 33 -22.61 -38.41 -9.65
N ARG A 34 -21.40 -38.03 -9.22
CA ARG A 34 -21.07 -37.93 -7.79
C ARG A 34 -21.65 -36.64 -7.21
N ILE A 35 -22.43 -36.77 -6.14
CA ILE A 35 -22.95 -35.62 -5.38
C ILE A 35 -21.79 -34.77 -4.84
N SER A 36 -20.72 -35.40 -4.38
CA SER A 36 -19.53 -34.70 -3.86
C SER A 36 -18.92 -33.73 -4.87
N THR A 37 -18.99 -34.03 -6.17
CA THR A 37 -18.51 -33.14 -7.22
C THR A 37 -19.31 -31.85 -7.23
N TRP A 38 -20.64 -31.92 -7.30
CA TRP A 38 -21.48 -30.73 -7.31
C TRP A 38 -21.41 -29.94 -6.01
N VAL A 39 -21.31 -30.62 -4.86
CA VAL A 39 -21.16 -29.94 -3.57
C VAL A 39 -19.88 -29.11 -3.55
N VAL A 40 -18.74 -29.68 -3.94
CA VAL A 40 -17.45 -28.96 -3.94
C VAL A 40 -17.47 -27.78 -4.92
N LEU A 41 -18.05 -27.95 -6.11
CA LEU A 41 -18.16 -26.87 -7.09
C LEU A 41 -19.09 -25.74 -6.62
N ILE A 42 -20.24 -26.07 -6.01
CA ILE A 42 -21.16 -25.06 -5.47
C ILE A 42 -20.53 -24.30 -4.31
N VAL A 43 -19.86 -25.00 -3.38
CA VAL A 43 -19.15 -24.35 -2.28
C VAL A 43 -18.06 -23.42 -2.81
N GLY A 44 -17.31 -23.84 -3.84
CA GLY A 44 -16.33 -22.97 -4.49
C GLY A 44 -16.94 -21.70 -5.07
N VAL A 45 -18.07 -21.80 -5.78
CA VAL A 45 -18.81 -20.63 -6.30
C VAL A 45 -19.29 -19.72 -5.16
N LEU A 46 -19.82 -20.28 -4.07
CA LEU A 46 -20.29 -19.51 -2.92
C LEU A 46 -19.15 -18.74 -2.24
N VAL A 47 -17.98 -19.36 -2.09
CA VAL A 47 -16.81 -18.69 -1.54
C VAL A 47 -16.36 -17.55 -2.46
N MET A 48 -16.33 -17.76 -3.78
CA MET A 48 -15.99 -16.69 -4.73
C MET A 48 -16.99 -15.53 -4.70
N ALA A 49 -18.29 -15.83 -4.60
CA ALA A 49 -19.31 -14.81 -4.47
C ALA A 49 -19.17 -14.01 -3.16
N LEU A 50 -18.82 -14.67 -2.05
CA LEU A 50 -18.56 -14.01 -0.77
C LEU A 50 -17.33 -13.10 -0.84
N LEU A 51 -16.22 -13.58 -1.42
CA LEU A 51 -15.00 -12.78 -1.59
C LEU A 51 -15.26 -11.56 -2.49
N LEU A 52 -16.03 -11.73 -3.58
CA LEU A 52 -16.43 -10.61 -4.41
C LEU A 52 -17.30 -9.61 -3.64
N ALA A 53 -18.21 -10.07 -2.77
CA ALA A 53 -19.02 -9.17 -1.97
C ALA A 53 -18.14 -8.28 -1.05
N PHE A 54 -17.16 -8.87 -0.37
CA PHE A 54 -16.20 -8.11 0.45
C PHE A 54 -15.35 -7.16 -0.38
N TYR A 55 -14.94 -7.56 -1.58
CA TYR A 55 -14.20 -6.68 -2.48
C TYR A 55 -15.02 -5.48 -2.95
N VAL A 56 -16.29 -5.71 -3.31
CA VAL A 56 -17.19 -4.62 -3.71
C VAL A 56 -17.47 -3.66 -2.56
N ASP A 57 -17.54 -4.17 -1.33
CA ASP A 57 -17.67 -3.35 -0.12
C ASP A 57 -16.41 -2.49 0.07
N ALA A 58 -15.23 -3.12 0.09
CA ALA A 58 -13.95 -2.47 0.37
C ALA A 58 -13.50 -1.44 -0.70
N ILE A 59 -13.92 -1.59 -1.96
CA ILE A 59 -13.60 -0.62 -3.02
C ILE A 59 -14.63 0.53 -3.07
N ARG A 60 -15.80 0.36 -2.44
CA ARG A 60 -16.85 1.39 -2.43
C ARG A 60 -16.76 2.34 -1.25
N ASP A 61 -16.16 1.91 -0.16
CA ASP A 61 -15.85 2.80 0.95
C ASP A 61 -14.68 3.69 0.50
N ASP A 62 -14.89 5.02 0.54
CA ASP A 62 -13.80 5.97 0.32
C ASP A 62 -12.79 5.78 1.47
N PHE A 63 -11.50 5.69 1.13
CA PHE A 63 -10.44 5.60 2.12
C PHE A 63 -10.35 6.95 2.82
N GLU A 64 -10.55 6.98 4.15
CA GLU A 64 -10.32 8.19 4.95
C GLU A 64 -8.81 8.47 4.91
N PRO A 65 -8.38 9.61 4.32
CA PRO A 65 -6.98 9.95 4.28
C PRO A 65 -6.50 10.29 5.70
N VAL A 66 -5.22 10.02 5.96
CA VAL A 66 -4.60 10.19 7.27
C VAL A 66 -3.73 11.43 7.24
N ASP A 67 -4.05 12.38 8.12
CA ASP A 67 -3.20 13.52 8.43
C ASP A 67 -2.02 13.05 9.30
N ASN A 68 -0.83 12.90 8.72
CA ASN A 68 0.32 12.32 9.44
C ASN A 68 1.13 13.34 10.23
N ASP A 69 1.17 14.60 9.81
CA ASP A 69 2.00 15.64 10.40
C ASP A 69 1.20 16.68 11.22
N GLY A 70 -0.12 16.65 11.11
CA GLY A 70 -1.09 17.37 11.93
C GLY A 70 -1.39 18.77 11.43
N ASP A 71 -1.01 19.10 10.21
CA ASP A 71 -1.05 20.47 9.72
C ASP A 71 -2.47 20.92 9.26
N SER A 72 -3.39 19.97 9.11
CA SER A 72 -4.83 20.22 8.92
C SER A 72 -5.55 20.74 10.16
N VAL A 73 -4.88 20.65 11.32
CA VAL A 73 -5.44 21.01 12.63
C VAL A 73 -5.27 22.50 12.89
N ASP A 74 -6.28 23.11 13.51
CA ASP A 74 -6.25 24.48 14.05
C ASP A 74 -6.07 24.36 15.57
N TRP A 75 -4.83 24.50 16.05
CA TRP A 75 -4.46 24.24 17.43
C TRP A 75 -4.88 25.40 18.36
N ASP A 76 -4.87 26.64 17.88
CA ASP A 76 -5.21 27.82 18.68
C ASP A 76 -6.66 28.32 18.55
N ASN A 77 -7.43 27.72 17.64
CA ASN A 77 -8.84 27.95 17.33
C ASN A 77 -9.15 29.36 16.80
N ASP A 78 -8.24 29.95 16.03
CA ASP A 78 -8.46 31.22 15.33
C ASP A 78 -9.19 31.05 13.98
N GLY A 79 -9.35 29.81 13.52
CA GLY A 79 -10.09 29.43 12.33
C GLY A 79 -9.23 29.15 11.10
N TYR A 80 -7.90 29.19 11.21
CA TYR A 80 -6.95 28.85 10.16
C TYR A 80 -6.21 27.56 10.53
N PRO A 81 -6.11 26.57 9.63
CA PRO A 81 -5.32 25.36 9.88
C PRO A 81 -3.82 25.66 9.86
N GLN A 82 -3.04 24.87 10.59
CA GLN A 82 -1.59 25.04 10.73
C GLN A 82 -0.85 25.12 9.39
N GLY A 83 -1.22 24.33 8.37
CA GLY A 83 -0.61 24.38 7.04
C GLY A 83 -0.82 25.75 6.36
N GLN A 84 -2.01 26.34 6.52
CA GLN A 84 -2.26 27.70 6.06
C GLN A 84 -1.41 28.72 6.83
N GLU A 85 -1.19 28.50 8.12
CA GLU A 85 -0.37 29.38 8.93
C GLU A 85 1.11 29.30 8.58
N ASN A 86 1.63 28.09 8.34
CA ASN A 86 2.98 27.83 7.84
C ASN A 86 3.25 28.63 6.56
N LYS A 87 2.32 28.56 5.59
CA LYS A 87 2.35 29.28 4.32
C LYS A 87 2.43 30.79 4.47
N TYR A 88 1.78 31.36 5.49
CA TYR A 88 1.81 32.79 5.78
C TYR A 88 2.86 33.18 6.82
N GLY A 89 3.60 32.21 7.38
CA GLY A 89 4.57 32.39 8.44
C GLY A 89 3.96 32.88 9.75
N THR A 90 2.70 32.53 10.02
CA THR A 90 1.97 32.83 11.25
C THR A 90 2.01 31.64 12.22
N SER A 91 1.50 31.81 13.44
CA SER A 91 1.80 30.89 14.55
C SER A 91 0.52 30.25 15.10
N ASP A 92 0.37 28.95 14.88
CA ASP A 92 -0.77 28.13 15.37
C ASP A 92 -0.74 27.79 16.87
N TRP A 93 -0.12 28.67 17.64
CA TRP A 93 -0.11 28.61 19.10
C TRP A 93 -0.58 29.94 19.70
N ASP A 94 -0.74 30.99 18.90
CA ASP A 94 -1.21 32.30 19.32
C ASP A 94 -2.27 32.80 18.33
N GLY A 95 -3.56 32.59 18.67
CA GLY A 95 -4.69 32.94 17.80
C GLY A 95 -4.92 34.44 17.57
N GLN A 96 -3.90 35.27 17.78
CA GLN A 96 -3.80 36.64 17.30
C GLN A 96 -2.87 36.80 16.10
N GLU A 97 -2.01 35.81 15.87
CA GLU A 97 -1.12 35.67 14.73
C GLU A 97 -1.74 34.68 13.74
N TYR A 98 -2.79 35.11 13.02
CA TYR A 98 -3.40 34.37 11.90
C TYR A 98 -2.93 34.88 10.54
N PRO A 99 -3.14 34.16 9.42
CA PRO A 99 -2.93 34.65 8.07
C PRO A 99 -3.58 36.02 7.82
N GLY A 100 -2.75 37.04 7.59
CA GLY A 100 -3.18 38.42 7.37
C GLY A 100 -3.39 39.25 8.64
N SER A 101 -3.14 38.69 9.83
CA SER A 101 -2.91 39.48 11.04
C SER A 101 -1.73 40.44 10.82
N GLY A 102 -1.86 41.66 11.31
CA GLY A 102 -0.76 42.64 11.18
C GLY A 102 0.40 42.22 12.07
N TYR A 103 1.63 42.28 11.55
CA TYR A 103 2.85 41.95 12.30
C TYR A 103 3.64 43.21 12.67
N TYR A 104 4.48 43.11 13.71
CA TYR A 104 5.30 44.22 14.18
C TYR A 104 6.55 44.38 13.31
N VAL A 105 6.72 45.56 12.70
CA VAL A 105 7.94 45.92 11.96
C VAL A 105 8.77 46.88 12.79
N MET A 106 9.84 46.34 13.36
CA MET A 106 10.85 47.10 14.08
C MET A 106 11.55 48.10 13.15
N THR A 107 11.59 49.37 13.55
CA THR A 107 12.24 50.45 12.79
C THR A 107 13.56 50.88 13.44
N GLY A 108 13.71 50.69 14.74
CA GLY A 108 14.96 50.94 15.46
C GLY A 108 14.92 50.44 16.90
N GLU A 109 16.08 50.44 17.54
CA GLU A 109 16.25 50.14 18.95
C GLU A 109 17.27 51.04 19.62
N ILE A 110 17.14 51.14 20.93
CA ILE A 110 18.15 51.60 21.86
C ILE A 110 18.53 50.39 22.72
N VAL A 111 19.78 49.99 22.63
CA VAL A 111 20.37 48.90 23.41
C VAL A 111 21.29 49.44 24.50
N TRP A 112 21.77 48.54 25.37
CA TRP A 112 22.54 48.90 26.57
C TRP A 112 23.86 49.65 26.30
N ASN A 113 24.39 49.61 25.07
CA ASN A 113 25.68 50.20 24.68
C ASN A 113 25.58 51.45 23.78
N ASP A 114 24.38 52.02 23.58
CA ASP A 114 24.20 53.21 22.75
C ASP A 114 24.47 54.52 23.50
N ASP A 115 25.23 55.42 22.86
CA ASP A 115 25.57 56.74 23.40
C ASP A 115 24.36 57.69 23.48
N SER A 116 23.36 57.49 22.62
CA SER A 116 22.13 58.29 22.57
C SER A 116 20.92 57.42 22.94
N ARG A 117 20.49 57.50 24.20
CA ARG A 117 19.42 56.67 24.77
C ARG A 117 18.07 57.37 24.81
N PHE A 118 17.77 58.11 23.75
CA PHE A 118 16.56 58.92 23.65
C PHE A 118 16.02 58.85 22.23
N HIS A 119 14.72 58.54 22.10
CA HIS A 119 14.01 58.58 20.82
C HIS A 119 12.61 59.17 21.00
N SER A 120 12.09 59.84 19.98
CA SER A 120 10.78 60.47 20.02
C SER A 120 10.01 60.26 18.73
N GLY A 121 8.70 60.02 18.84
CA GLY A 121 7.81 59.84 17.70
C GLY A 121 6.52 59.11 18.06
N ASN A 122 5.72 58.85 17.04
CA ASN A 122 4.53 58.01 17.12
C ASN A 122 4.90 56.59 16.68
N HIS A 123 5.02 55.69 17.64
CA HIS A 123 5.46 54.32 17.40
C HIS A 123 4.65 53.32 18.24
N THR A 124 4.69 52.07 17.81
CA THR A 124 4.50 50.94 18.71
C THR A 124 5.85 50.69 19.38
N TRP A 125 5.88 50.75 20.71
CA TRP A 125 7.06 50.64 21.55
C TRP A 125 7.06 49.30 22.26
N GLU A 126 8.24 48.72 22.45
CA GLU A 126 8.43 47.47 23.18
C GLU A 126 9.75 47.50 23.95
N GLY A 127 9.68 47.42 25.27
CA GLY A 127 10.86 47.55 26.12
C GLY A 127 10.59 48.26 27.44
N GLN A 128 11.64 48.86 27.99
CA GLN A 128 11.62 49.57 29.27
C GLN A 128 12.16 50.99 29.13
N GLY A 129 11.45 51.98 29.67
CA GLY A 129 11.91 53.37 29.60
C GLY A 129 10.98 54.38 30.24
N TYR A 130 11.46 55.62 30.34
CA TYR A 130 10.67 56.76 30.75
C TYR A 130 9.95 57.34 29.53
N LEU A 131 8.63 57.30 29.54
CA LEU A 131 7.76 57.81 28.50
C LEU A 131 7.19 59.16 28.94
N ASP A 132 7.55 60.21 28.20
CA ASP A 132 6.83 61.49 28.20
C ASP A 132 5.85 61.47 27.02
N SER A 133 4.58 61.13 27.30
CA SER A 133 3.56 60.86 26.29
C SER A 133 2.77 62.11 25.90
N GLU A 134 2.62 62.33 24.59
CA GLU A 134 1.59 63.21 24.03
C GLU A 134 0.21 62.54 24.03
N TRP A 135 0.17 61.23 23.72
CA TRP A 135 -0.99 60.37 23.86
C TRP A 135 -0.57 58.90 23.97
N VAL A 136 -1.44 58.08 24.57
CA VAL A 136 -1.29 56.63 24.71
C VAL A 136 -2.56 55.95 24.19
N ASP A 137 -2.41 54.88 23.41
CA ASP A 137 -3.53 54.07 22.91
C ASP A 137 -4.02 53.13 24.02
N LEU A 138 -5.13 53.49 24.66
CA LEU A 138 -5.75 52.68 25.71
C LEU A 138 -6.58 51.52 25.15
N ASP A 139 -6.94 51.58 23.87
CA ASP A 139 -7.71 50.55 23.17
C ASP A 139 -6.78 49.56 22.44
N TYR A 140 -5.47 49.65 22.67
CA TYR A 140 -4.51 48.69 22.14
C TYR A 140 -4.68 47.36 22.88
N THR A 141 -5.26 46.38 22.20
CA THR A 141 -5.56 45.04 22.75
C THR A 141 -4.63 43.99 22.18
N GLY A 142 -4.25 43.00 23.00
CA GLY A 142 -3.50 41.81 22.61
C GLY A 142 -3.69 40.66 23.60
N SER A 143 -2.99 39.55 23.41
CA SER A 143 -3.16 38.31 24.19
C SER A 143 -2.60 38.47 25.60
N ARG A 144 -2.89 37.55 26.51
CA ARG A 144 -2.27 37.56 27.86
C ARG A 144 -0.74 37.46 27.81
N TRP A 145 -0.18 36.93 26.73
CA TRP A 145 1.25 36.69 26.54
C TRP A 145 1.94 37.75 25.67
N SER A 146 1.17 38.66 25.09
CA SER A 146 1.65 39.76 24.23
C SER A 146 2.46 40.84 24.94
N GLY A 147 2.58 40.77 26.28
CA GLY A 147 3.33 41.72 27.09
C GLY A 147 2.77 43.15 27.03
N LEU A 148 1.49 43.32 26.66
CA LEU A 148 0.84 44.62 26.57
C LEU A 148 0.72 45.28 27.95
N ILE A 149 0.96 46.58 27.99
CA ILE A 149 0.81 47.37 29.22
C ILE A 149 -0.68 47.51 29.58
N ASP A 150 -1.04 47.08 30.78
CA ASP A 150 -2.37 47.35 31.33
C ASP A 150 -2.46 48.77 31.89
N TRP A 151 -2.98 49.67 31.06
CA TRP A 151 -3.19 51.07 31.43
C TRP A 151 -4.36 51.27 32.42
N GLY A 152 -5.14 50.22 32.73
CA GLY A 152 -6.24 50.25 33.69
C GLY A 152 -5.80 50.28 35.16
N GLU A 153 -4.60 49.77 35.48
CA GLU A 153 -4.07 49.63 36.85
C GLU A 153 -2.71 50.35 37.05
N VAL A 154 -2.55 51.55 36.49
CA VAL A 154 -1.30 52.33 36.65
C VAL A 154 -1.19 52.91 38.06
N ASN A 155 -0.25 52.38 38.85
CA ASN A 155 0.06 52.86 40.20
C ASN A 155 1.15 53.95 40.20
N PRO A 156 1.28 54.77 41.27
CA PRO A 156 2.39 55.70 41.40
C PRO A 156 3.74 54.97 41.48
N CYS A 157 4.77 55.47 40.78
CA CYS A 157 6.10 54.86 40.80
C CYS A 157 6.73 54.91 42.22
N PRO A 158 7.37 53.84 42.71
CA PRO A 158 8.12 53.85 43.97
C PRO A 158 9.28 54.86 43.98
N GLU A 159 9.64 55.34 45.18
CA GLU A 159 10.84 56.17 45.37
C GLU A 159 12.12 55.31 45.24
N GLY A 160 13.08 55.74 44.42
CA GLY A 160 14.36 55.05 44.18
C GLY A 160 14.73 55.03 42.70
N ASP A 161 15.96 54.63 42.38
CA ASP A 161 16.45 54.51 41.00
C ASP A 161 15.86 53.26 40.33
N VAL A 162 15.26 53.45 39.15
CA VAL A 162 14.57 52.37 38.43
C VAL A 162 15.58 51.38 37.86
N LEU A 163 15.30 50.09 38.00
CA LEU A 163 16.19 48.95 37.69
C LEU A 163 17.37 48.75 38.66
N ASP A 164 17.55 49.64 39.65
CA ASP A 164 18.55 49.49 40.73
C ASP A 164 17.89 49.24 42.09
N ASP A 165 16.88 50.04 42.45
CA ASP A 165 16.15 49.95 43.73
C ASP A 165 14.83 49.16 43.60
N TRP A 166 14.19 49.21 42.43
CA TRP A 166 12.94 48.51 42.12
C TRP A 166 12.80 48.27 40.61
N TRP A 167 11.98 47.29 40.23
CA TRP A 167 11.67 46.94 38.84
C TRP A 167 10.15 46.73 38.67
N LEU A 168 9.66 46.93 37.46
CA LEU A 168 8.30 46.55 37.06
C LEU A 168 8.31 45.15 36.45
N ASP A 169 7.21 44.43 36.61
CA ASP A 169 6.99 43.23 35.81
C ASP A 169 6.71 43.61 34.34
N TRP A 170 6.79 42.63 33.44
CA TRP A 170 6.53 42.86 32.02
C TRP A 170 5.02 43.00 31.78
N GLY A 171 4.59 44.06 31.09
CA GLY A 171 3.18 44.43 30.90
C GLY A 171 2.64 45.43 31.93
N GLU A 172 3.50 46.09 32.69
CA GLU A 172 3.11 47.08 33.70
C GLU A 172 3.65 48.48 33.39
N ALA A 173 2.97 49.49 33.93
CA ALA A 173 3.43 50.87 33.93
C ALA A 173 3.16 51.53 35.29
N CYS A 174 3.98 52.52 35.63
CA CYS A 174 3.74 53.39 36.76
C CYS A 174 3.82 54.86 36.33
N THR A 175 3.17 55.74 37.10
CA THR A 175 3.10 57.18 36.82
C THR A 175 3.90 57.98 37.83
N TYR A 176 4.55 59.05 37.36
CA TYR A 176 5.17 60.09 38.17
C TYR A 176 4.22 61.28 38.38
N ASP A 177 4.50 62.12 39.39
CA ASP A 177 3.70 63.30 39.73
C ASP A 177 3.65 64.37 38.63
N ASP A 178 4.61 64.34 37.69
CA ASP A 178 4.69 65.23 36.54
C ASP A 178 3.87 64.74 35.33
N GLY A 179 3.22 63.58 35.43
CA GLY A 179 2.43 62.97 34.37
C GLY A 179 3.23 62.15 33.37
N SER A 180 4.55 61.96 33.59
CA SER A 180 5.35 61.00 32.84
C SER A 180 5.16 59.58 33.38
N TYR A 181 5.44 58.59 32.54
CA TYR A 181 5.31 57.17 32.89
C TYR A 181 6.67 56.49 32.86
N PHE A 182 6.87 55.52 33.75
CA PHE A 182 7.85 54.46 33.50
C PHE A 182 7.10 53.22 33.02
N VAL A 183 7.51 52.69 31.88
CA VAL A 183 6.82 51.61 31.17
C VAL A 183 7.74 50.39 31.06
N SER A 184 7.16 49.20 31.19
CA SER A 184 7.84 47.92 31.01
C SER A 184 6.91 46.98 30.25
N GLY A 185 7.10 46.85 28.93
CA GLY A 185 6.25 46.03 28.07
C GLY A 185 5.98 46.66 26.70
N LYS A 186 4.93 46.20 26.03
CA LYS A 186 4.51 46.63 24.70
C LYS A 186 3.34 47.62 24.79
N PHE A 187 3.44 48.74 24.08
CA PHE A 187 2.41 49.77 24.08
C PHE A 187 2.47 50.63 22.82
N ARG A 188 1.40 51.35 22.51
CA ARG A 188 1.36 52.29 21.39
C ARG A 188 1.14 53.69 21.92
N ALA A 189 2.08 54.58 21.62
CA ALA A 189 2.05 55.96 22.12
C ALA A 189 2.82 56.90 21.20
N SER A 190 2.42 58.16 21.20
CA SER A 190 3.24 59.27 20.68
C SER A 190 3.88 59.98 21.85
N GLY A 191 5.17 60.25 21.75
CA GLY A 191 5.92 60.92 22.81
C GLY A 191 7.41 60.75 22.67
N SER A 192 8.14 61.09 23.73
CA SER A 192 9.57 60.82 23.83
C SER A 192 9.86 59.76 24.89
N VAL A 193 10.68 58.78 24.52
CA VAL A 193 11.13 57.71 25.39
C VAL A 193 12.62 57.87 25.68
N SER A 194 12.98 57.89 26.96
CA SER A 194 14.38 57.81 27.41
C SER A 194 14.64 56.50 28.14
N VAL A 195 15.74 55.82 27.79
CA VAL A 195 16.01 54.44 28.24
C VAL A 195 17.12 54.45 29.30
N PRO A 196 16.89 53.90 30.50
CA PRO A 196 17.92 53.80 31.56
C PRO A 196 19.07 52.88 31.12
N GLU A 197 20.29 53.03 31.69
CA GLU A 197 21.52 52.37 31.21
C GLU A 197 21.42 50.84 31.05
N SER A 198 20.67 50.17 31.94
CA SER A 198 20.46 48.72 31.96
C SER A 198 19.25 48.23 31.15
N GLY A 199 18.44 49.15 30.61
CA GLY A 199 17.24 48.83 29.82
C GLY A 199 17.49 48.77 28.31
N TYR A 200 16.45 48.40 27.58
CA TYR A 200 16.38 48.52 26.13
C TYR A 200 14.99 49.01 25.73
N MET A 201 14.89 49.66 24.58
CA MET A 201 13.60 50.02 23.99
C MET A 201 13.67 49.85 22.48
N GLN A 202 12.71 49.14 21.92
CA GLN A 202 12.51 48.98 20.50
C GLN A 202 11.29 49.79 20.07
N TRP A 203 11.31 50.33 18.86
CA TRP A 203 10.17 51.03 18.29
C TRP A 203 9.94 50.67 16.83
N GLY A 204 8.68 50.70 16.44
CA GLY A 204 8.24 50.27 15.13
C GLY A 204 6.80 50.67 14.84
N HIS A 205 6.20 49.92 13.93
CA HIS A 205 4.78 50.05 13.59
C HIS A 205 4.20 48.67 13.30
N MET A 206 2.93 48.47 13.64
CA MET A 206 2.17 47.29 13.19
C MET A 206 1.75 47.49 11.73
N THR A 207 1.85 46.45 10.92
CA THR A 207 1.31 46.45 9.55
C THR A 207 -0.22 46.42 9.58
N LEU A 208 -0.84 46.77 8.45
CA LEU A 208 -2.29 46.74 8.33
C LEU A 208 -2.77 45.29 8.24
N ALA A 209 -3.73 44.92 9.09
CA ALA A 209 -4.40 43.63 8.97
C ALA A 209 -5.18 43.56 7.64
N SER A 210 -5.07 42.42 6.97
CA SER A 210 -5.79 42.09 5.74
C SER A 210 -6.55 40.79 5.93
N TYR A 211 -7.74 40.68 5.34
CA TYR A 211 -8.51 39.46 5.41
C TYR A 211 -7.96 38.42 4.42
N VAL A 212 -7.58 37.24 4.93
CA VAL A 212 -7.28 36.03 4.17
C VAL A 212 -8.43 35.04 4.39
N GLU A 213 -8.88 34.36 3.34
CA GLU A 213 -9.95 33.37 3.44
C GLU A 213 -9.40 32.06 4.01
N PRO A 214 -9.99 31.48 5.08
CA PRO A 214 -9.55 30.18 5.61
C PRO A 214 -9.65 29.07 4.56
N GLU A 215 -8.57 28.30 4.43
CA GLU A 215 -8.47 27.15 3.55
C GLU A 215 -9.13 25.92 4.24
N PRO A 216 -9.79 25.04 3.48
CA PRO A 216 -10.41 23.85 4.06
C PRO A 216 -9.33 22.87 4.54
N ALA A 217 -9.53 22.25 5.71
CA ALA A 217 -8.61 21.23 6.24
C ALA A 217 -8.31 20.09 5.25
N SER A 218 -9.24 19.75 4.34
CA SER A 218 -9.00 18.73 3.31
C SER A 218 -7.91 19.08 2.29
N MET A 219 -7.44 20.33 2.26
CA MET A 219 -6.28 20.72 1.46
C MET A 219 -4.98 20.18 2.06
N TYR A 220 -5.00 19.82 3.35
CA TYR A 220 -3.86 19.47 4.19
C TYR A 220 -3.91 18.02 4.73
N ILE A 221 -4.52 17.10 3.99
CA ILE A 221 -4.71 15.67 4.43
C ILE A 221 -4.48 14.70 3.26
N ASP A 222 -4.66 15.16 2.02
CA ASP A 222 -4.53 14.38 0.77
C ASP A 222 -3.94 15.35 -0.27
N GLU A 223 -2.78 15.93 0.06
CA GLU A 223 -2.26 17.16 -0.54
C GLU A 223 -1.72 16.92 -1.96
N ASP A 224 -0.93 15.85 -2.10
CA ASP A 224 -0.06 15.69 -3.27
C ASP A 224 -0.36 14.43 -4.08
N GLY A 225 -0.63 14.62 -5.37
CA GLY A 225 -0.65 13.50 -6.31
C GLY A 225 0.77 13.00 -6.60
N ILE A 226 1.26 11.97 -5.89
CA ILE A 226 2.52 11.29 -6.27
C ILE A 226 2.43 10.90 -7.77
N LEU A 227 3.49 11.14 -8.54
CA LEU A 227 3.57 10.69 -9.93
C LEU A 227 3.70 9.15 -10.01
N TRP A 228 2.56 8.46 -9.91
CA TRP A 228 2.42 6.98 -9.87
C TRP A 228 2.63 6.27 -11.22
N ASP A 229 2.77 7.00 -12.33
CA ASP A 229 2.61 6.43 -13.68
C ASP A 229 3.83 5.63 -14.18
N GLY A 230 4.86 5.48 -13.34
CA GLY A 230 6.04 4.69 -13.66
C GLY A 230 6.74 5.17 -14.93
N LYS A 231 6.50 6.42 -15.38
CA LYS A 231 7.45 7.08 -16.26
C LYS A 231 8.71 7.25 -15.47
N ASP A 232 9.68 6.41 -15.84
CA ASP A 232 11.07 6.42 -15.45
C ASP A 232 11.41 7.61 -14.57
N VAL A 233 11.39 7.36 -13.26
CA VAL A 233 12.06 8.18 -12.25
C VAL A 233 13.53 8.41 -12.68
N SER A 234 14.07 7.56 -13.58
CA SER A 234 15.39 7.65 -14.21
C SER A 234 15.53 8.59 -15.41
N ASP A 235 14.45 8.94 -16.13
CA ASP A 235 14.49 9.82 -17.32
C ASP A 235 14.28 11.29 -16.96
N LEU A 236 14.09 11.59 -15.67
CA LEU A 236 13.76 12.91 -15.20
C LEU A 236 14.78 13.33 -14.14
N GLU A 237 15.88 13.94 -14.58
CA GLU A 237 16.83 14.71 -13.73
C GLU A 237 16.14 15.86 -12.95
N THR A 238 14.82 16.02 -13.05
CA THR A 238 13.99 17.06 -12.40
C THR A 238 12.52 16.63 -12.50
N ILE A 239 12.02 15.80 -11.58
CA ILE A 239 10.61 15.92 -11.21
C ILE A 239 10.62 16.92 -10.05
N GLU A 240 10.38 18.18 -10.39
CA GLU A 240 9.96 19.20 -9.44
C GLU A 240 8.53 18.80 -9.02
N GLU A 241 8.37 17.87 -8.07
CA GLU A 241 7.16 17.87 -7.24
C GLU A 241 7.30 19.13 -6.38
N VAL A 242 6.67 20.19 -6.87
CA VAL A 242 6.67 21.51 -6.25
C VAL A 242 5.55 21.48 -5.22
N ASP A 243 5.87 21.81 -3.99
CA ASP A 243 4.95 22.25 -2.94
C ASP A 243 3.71 22.98 -3.54
N ASP A 244 2.59 22.26 -3.62
CA ASP A 244 1.39 22.65 -4.38
C ASP A 244 0.43 23.51 -3.53
N ASP A 245 0.41 23.30 -2.21
CA ASP A 245 -0.34 24.09 -1.24
C ASP A 245 0.47 25.32 -0.78
N GLY A 246 1.79 25.29 -0.95
CA GLY A 246 2.71 26.42 -0.91
C GLY A 246 3.26 26.73 0.47
N ASP A 247 3.18 25.79 1.41
CA ASP A 247 3.51 26.03 2.81
C ASP A 247 5.03 25.98 3.08
N CYS A 248 5.80 25.25 2.27
CA CYS A 248 7.27 25.29 2.27
C CYS A 248 7.81 26.59 1.67
N LEU A 249 7.09 27.21 0.73
CA LEU A 249 7.51 28.46 0.07
C LEU A 249 7.79 29.61 1.04
N ALA A 250 7.23 29.57 2.26
CA ALA A 250 7.45 30.58 3.29
C ALA A 250 8.94 30.68 3.70
N ASN A 251 9.60 29.53 3.87
CA ASN A 251 10.99 29.47 4.33
C ASN A 251 11.98 29.03 3.25
N MET A 252 11.50 28.60 2.08
CA MET A 252 12.33 28.04 1.00
C MET A 252 13.31 27.00 1.57
N ASN A 253 12.76 26.01 2.27
CA ASN A 253 13.55 24.97 2.93
C ASN A 253 14.30 24.14 1.89
N ASP A 254 15.56 23.81 2.18
CA ASP A 254 16.43 22.91 1.39
C ASP A 254 17.13 21.98 2.39
N ASN A 255 16.32 21.17 3.06
CA ASN A 255 16.73 20.22 4.08
C ASN A 255 17.50 19.06 3.45
N ASN A 256 17.12 18.70 2.21
CA ASN A 256 17.74 17.65 1.43
C ASN A 256 19.08 18.08 0.79
N ARG A 257 19.36 19.40 0.73
CA ARG A 257 20.62 20.05 0.29
C ARG A 257 20.97 19.80 -1.16
N ASN A 258 19.99 19.69 -2.05
CA ASN A 258 20.22 19.61 -3.50
C ASN A 258 20.34 20.99 -4.17
N GLY A 259 20.03 22.08 -3.44
CA GLY A 259 20.08 23.44 -3.95
C GLY A 259 18.82 23.89 -4.69
N ILE A 260 17.75 23.11 -4.63
CA ILE A 260 16.40 23.44 -5.06
C ILE A 260 15.55 23.45 -3.78
N PRO A 261 14.99 24.60 -3.38
CA PRO A 261 14.14 24.63 -2.19
C PRO A 261 12.76 24.04 -2.50
N CYS A 262 12.16 23.41 -1.50
CA CYS A 262 10.80 22.88 -1.52
C CYS A 262 10.61 21.79 -2.58
N ASP A 263 11.50 20.79 -2.57
CA ASP A 263 11.42 19.64 -3.48
C ASP A 263 11.61 18.28 -2.81
N VAL A 264 11.23 17.23 -3.56
CA VAL A 264 11.41 15.83 -3.18
C VAL A 264 12.45 15.16 -4.07
N ILE A 265 13.49 14.60 -3.45
CA ILE A 265 14.51 13.80 -4.14
C ILE A 265 14.14 12.32 -4.05
N TRP A 266 14.01 11.71 -5.22
CA TRP A 266 13.86 10.27 -5.39
C TRP A 266 15.23 9.65 -5.72
N ILE A 267 15.81 8.89 -4.79
CA ILE A 267 17.11 8.23 -4.97
C ILE A 267 16.87 6.82 -5.49
N LEU A 268 17.38 6.54 -6.68
CA LEU A 268 17.25 5.27 -7.37
C LEU A 268 18.48 4.36 -7.18
N ASP A 269 18.30 3.06 -7.42
CA ASP A 269 19.41 2.10 -7.53
C ASP A 269 20.28 2.38 -8.76
N ALA A 270 21.46 1.76 -8.81
CA ALA A 270 22.44 1.88 -9.87
C ALA A 270 21.89 1.55 -11.28
N ASP A 271 20.81 0.76 -11.34
CA ASP A 271 20.12 0.39 -12.57
C ASP A 271 18.97 1.36 -12.95
N GLY A 272 18.62 2.31 -12.06
CA GLY A 272 17.64 3.38 -12.29
C GLY A 272 16.17 2.93 -12.22
N ASP A 273 15.91 1.68 -11.89
CA ASP A 273 14.59 1.05 -11.96
C ASP A 273 13.89 0.88 -10.61
N GLU A 274 14.58 1.18 -9.51
CA GLU A 274 14.13 0.90 -8.14
C GLU A 274 14.40 2.11 -7.23
N ILE A 275 13.40 2.53 -6.42
CA ILE A 275 13.57 3.63 -5.45
C ILE A 275 14.18 3.05 -4.17
N ILE A 276 15.38 3.51 -3.83
CA ILE A 276 16.11 3.11 -2.62
C ILE A 276 15.77 4.02 -1.44
N GLU A 277 15.65 5.31 -1.70
CA GLU A 277 15.50 6.32 -0.64
C GLU A 277 14.72 7.52 -1.19
N ILE A 278 13.83 8.09 -0.37
CA ILE A 278 13.12 9.34 -0.66
C ILE A 278 13.63 10.37 0.35
N ARG A 279 14.01 11.55 -0.12
CA ARG A 279 14.40 12.69 0.72
C ARG A 279 13.58 13.90 0.33
N ALA A 280 12.57 14.20 1.11
CA ALA A 280 11.78 15.42 0.98
C ALA A 280 12.40 16.57 1.80
N ASP A 281 12.15 17.80 1.37
CA ASP A 281 12.28 18.97 2.22
C ASP A 281 11.20 19.02 3.30
N TYR A 282 11.27 20.00 4.19
CA TYR A 282 10.25 20.19 5.23
C TYR A 282 9.16 21.10 4.68
N ASN A 283 7.91 20.65 4.72
CA ASN A 283 6.75 21.31 4.15
C ASN A 283 6.42 20.81 2.72
N VAL A 284 6.90 19.64 2.32
CA VAL A 284 6.71 19.09 0.97
C VAL A 284 6.29 17.62 1.01
N ASN A 285 5.10 17.32 0.48
CA ASN A 285 4.58 15.97 0.27
C ASN A 285 4.55 15.13 1.57
N GLU A 286 4.17 15.77 2.68
CA GLU A 286 3.99 15.17 4.00
C GLU A 286 2.87 14.14 4.00
N ASP A 287 1.78 14.48 3.30
CA ASP A 287 0.60 13.66 3.12
C ASP A 287 0.32 13.38 1.62
N PRO A 288 0.91 12.30 1.06
CA PRO A 288 0.66 11.94 -0.32
C PRO A 288 -0.80 11.52 -0.53
N GLU A 289 -1.29 11.59 -1.78
CA GLU A 289 -2.66 11.26 -2.17
C GLU A 289 -2.97 9.76 -1.96
N GLU A 290 -3.14 9.37 -0.70
CA GLU A 290 -3.16 8.00 -0.21
C GLU A 290 -4.45 7.31 -0.66
N SER A 291 -5.52 8.09 -0.81
CA SER A 291 -6.86 7.59 -1.12
C SER A 291 -6.92 6.81 -2.44
N LYS A 292 -6.35 7.36 -3.52
CA LYS A 292 -6.26 6.70 -4.84
C LYS A 292 -5.26 5.54 -4.82
N TYR A 293 -4.15 5.73 -4.12
CA TYR A 293 -3.09 4.75 -4.00
C TYR A 293 -3.53 3.50 -3.24
N LEU A 294 -4.19 3.66 -2.09
CA LEU A 294 -4.81 2.61 -1.30
C LEU A 294 -5.88 1.88 -2.10
N GLY A 295 -6.68 2.58 -2.90
CA GLY A 295 -7.63 1.97 -3.83
C GLY A 295 -6.95 0.99 -4.80
N GLU A 296 -5.88 1.43 -5.46
CA GLU A 296 -5.09 0.61 -6.39
C GLU A 296 -4.40 -0.56 -5.68
N LEU A 297 -3.77 -0.31 -4.53
CA LEU A 297 -3.12 -1.34 -3.71
C LEU A 297 -4.12 -2.38 -3.20
N SER A 298 -5.26 -1.96 -2.69
CA SER A 298 -6.34 -2.83 -2.21
C SER A 298 -6.85 -3.72 -3.34
N HIS A 299 -7.02 -3.15 -4.54
CA HIS A 299 -7.40 -3.89 -5.74
C HIS A 299 -6.37 -4.98 -6.10
N ARG A 300 -5.08 -4.63 -6.22
CA ARG A 300 -4.00 -5.60 -6.52
C ARG A 300 -3.88 -6.66 -5.44
N THR A 301 -3.94 -6.24 -4.18
CA THR A 301 -3.90 -7.12 -3.01
C THR A 301 -5.04 -8.13 -3.05
N PHE A 302 -6.25 -7.68 -3.39
CA PHE A 302 -7.40 -8.57 -3.53
C PHE A 302 -7.20 -9.61 -4.63
N ILE A 303 -6.72 -9.21 -5.82
CA ILE A 303 -6.50 -10.15 -6.93
C ILE A 303 -5.44 -11.18 -6.57
N ILE A 304 -4.29 -10.73 -6.04
CA ILE A 304 -3.17 -11.62 -5.68
C ILE A 304 -3.56 -12.52 -4.51
N GLY A 305 -4.15 -11.95 -3.47
CA GLY A 305 -4.61 -12.68 -2.29
C GLY A 305 -5.67 -13.72 -2.62
N THR A 306 -6.66 -13.37 -3.44
CA THR A 306 -7.69 -14.32 -3.91
C THR A 306 -7.09 -15.40 -4.79
N GLY A 307 -6.17 -15.06 -5.69
CA GLY A 307 -5.46 -16.02 -6.54
C GLY A 307 -4.65 -17.05 -5.73
N LYS A 308 -3.89 -16.58 -4.75
CA LYS A 308 -3.06 -17.43 -3.90
C LYS A 308 -3.88 -18.25 -2.90
N MET A 309 -4.72 -17.60 -2.11
CA MET A 309 -5.46 -18.24 -1.02
C MET A 309 -6.62 -19.08 -1.55
N ALA A 310 -7.49 -18.50 -2.37
CA ALA A 310 -8.73 -19.15 -2.77
C ALA A 310 -8.52 -20.10 -3.95
N PHE A 311 -7.81 -19.68 -5.00
CA PHE A 311 -7.61 -20.53 -6.18
C PHE A 311 -6.54 -21.59 -5.97
N VAL A 312 -5.31 -21.23 -5.57
CA VAL A 312 -4.22 -22.20 -5.41
C VAL A 312 -4.35 -23.02 -4.13
N MET A 313 -4.43 -22.37 -2.97
CA MET A 313 -4.40 -23.12 -1.70
C MET A 313 -5.72 -23.78 -1.34
N MET A 314 -6.85 -23.12 -1.55
CA MET A 314 -8.14 -23.74 -1.24
C MET A 314 -8.61 -24.65 -2.40
N LEU A 315 -8.99 -24.09 -3.54
CA LEU A 315 -9.53 -24.90 -4.65
C LEU A 315 -8.50 -25.87 -5.22
N GLY A 316 -7.25 -25.44 -5.38
CA GLY A 316 -6.17 -26.25 -5.93
C GLY A 316 -5.82 -27.47 -5.08
N ILE A 317 -5.95 -27.42 -3.75
CA ILE A 317 -5.73 -28.57 -2.85
C ILE A 317 -7.00 -29.42 -2.67
N PHE A 318 -8.16 -28.79 -2.44
CA PHE A 318 -9.38 -29.51 -2.08
C PHE A 318 -10.08 -30.17 -3.27
N ILE A 319 -10.10 -29.55 -4.47
CA ILE A 319 -10.75 -30.16 -5.64
C ILE A 319 -10.11 -31.51 -6.01
N PRO A 320 -8.78 -31.64 -6.15
CA PRO A 320 -8.16 -32.93 -6.42
C PRO A 320 -8.37 -33.94 -5.30
N LEU A 321 -8.43 -33.51 -4.04
CA LEU A 321 -8.66 -34.41 -2.90
C LEU A 321 -9.99 -35.18 -3.05
N PHE A 322 -11.05 -34.50 -3.48
CA PHE A 322 -12.38 -35.11 -3.65
C PHE A 322 -12.60 -35.77 -5.01
N LEU A 323 -11.98 -35.24 -6.08
CA LEU A 323 -12.24 -35.70 -7.45
C LEU A 323 -11.17 -36.64 -7.99
N ALA A 324 -9.90 -36.39 -7.69
CA ALA A 324 -8.78 -37.12 -8.29
C ALA A 324 -8.42 -38.41 -7.54
N LEU A 325 -8.58 -38.41 -6.21
CA LEU A 325 -8.28 -39.56 -5.35
C LEU A 325 -9.08 -40.82 -5.73
N GLY A 326 -10.35 -40.66 -6.11
CA GLY A 326 -11.26 -41.74 -6.46
C GLY A 326 -11.20 -42.20 -7.92
N LEU A 327 -10.31 -41.63 -8.75
CA LEU A 327 -10.30 -41.88 -10.20
C LEU A 327 -9.98 -43.32 -10.60
N VAL A 328 -9.12 -43.96 -9.83
CA VAL A 328 -8.68 -45.35 -10.06
C VAL A 328 -8.81 -46.20 -8.80
N ARG A 329 -8.80 -45.56 -7.62
CA ARG A 329 -8.91 -46.23 -6.33
C ARG A 329 -10.21 -47.02 -6.20
N ASP A 330 -11.33 -46.41 -6.55
CA ASP A 330 -12.65 -47.02 -6.33
C ASP A 330 -12.83 -48.25 -7.22
N GLU A 331 -12.33 -48.24 -8.46
CA GLU A 331 -12.30 -49.45 -9.32
C GLU A 331 -11.30 -50.51 -8.82
N THR A 332 -10.23 -50.10 -8.13
CA THR A 332 -9.26 -51.02 -7.53
C THR A 332 -9.84 -51.70 -6.28
N GLU A 333 -10.55 -50.96 -5.43
CA GLU A 333 -11.20 -51.49 -4.21
C GLU A 333 -12.39 -52.40 -4.54
N ASN A 334 -13.20 -52.02 -5.52
CA ASN A 334 -14.34 -52.83 -5.96
C ASN A 334 -13.94 -54.04 -6.80
N GLY A 335 -12.64 -54.18 -7.12
CA GLY A 335 -12.11 -55.25 -7.95
C GLY A 335 -12.59 -55.19 -9.39
N THR A 336 -13.31 -54.17 -9.85
CA THR A 336 -13.88 -54.07 -11.20
C THR A 336 -12.85 -53.68 -12.26
N LEU A 337 -11.60 -53.48 -11.86
CA LEU A 337 -10.52 -53.02 -12.72
C LEU A 337 -10.24 -53.97 -13.91
N HIS A 338 -10.39 -55.29 -13.73
CA HIS A 338 -10.14 -56.28 -14.77
C HIS A 338 -11.12 -56.20 -15.95
N TYR A 339 -12.33 -55.66 -15.74
CA TYR A 339 -13.28 -55.42 -16.83
C TYR A 339 -12.81 -54.29 -17.76
N LEU A 340 -12.15 -53.27 -17.20
CA LEU A 340 -11.64 -52.11 -17.93
C LEU A 340 -10.31 -52.40 -18.64
N LEU A 341 -9.49 -53.30 -18.09
CA LEU A 341 -8.19 -53.70 -18.64
C LEU A 341 -8.23 -54.98 -19.49
N SER A 342 -9.42 -55.43 -19.89
CA SER A 342 -9.61 -56.63 -20.73
C SER A 342 -8.97 -56.54 -22.12
N LYS A 343 -8.60 -55.33 -22.57
CA LYS A 343 -7.77 -55.09 -23.78
C LYS A 343 -6.39 -54.59 -23.36
N PRO A 344 -5.31 -54.96 -24.10
CA PRO A 344 -3.98 -54.47 -23.80
C PRO A 344 -3.93 -52.95 -23.99
N ILE A 345 -3.87 -52.23 -22.87
CA ILE A 345 -3.66 -50.77 -22.76
C ILE A 345 -2.50 -50.59 -21.80
N HIS A 346 -1.57 -49.68 -22.11
CA HIS A 346 -0.44 -49.43 -21.23
C HIS A 346 -0.93 -48.73 -19.95
N ARG A 347 -0.46 -49.16 -18.77
CA ARG A 347 -0.97 -48.67 -17.47
C ARG A 347 -0.82 -47.15 -17.30
N ALA A 348 0.29 -46.61 -17.81
CA ALA A 348 0.53 -45.17 -17.82
C ALA A 348 -0.53 -44.41 -18.63
N GLU A 349 -0.88 -44.93 -19.81
CA GLU A 349 -1.88 -44.33 -20.69
C GLU A 349 -3.24 -44.30 -20.00
N PHE A 350 -3.62 -45.40 -19.32
CA PHE A 350 -4.87 -45.45 -18.57
C PHE A 350 -4.94 -44.39 -17.46
N ILE A 351 -3.89 -44.26 -16.65
CA ILE A 351 -3.82 -43.25 -15.57
C ILE A 351 -3.86 -41.84 -16.15
N ILE A 352 -3.11 -41.58 -17.24
CA ILE A 352 -3.08 -40.28 -17.90
C ILE A 352 -4.45 -39.91 -18.47
N TYR A 353 -5.15 -40.83 -19.13
CA TYR A 353 -6.49 -40.55 -19.68
C TYR A 353 -7.52 -40.28 -18.58
N ARG A 354 -7.43 -40.99 -17.44
CA ARG A 354 -8.26 -40.71 -16.26
C ARG A 354 -7.97 -39.32 -15.70
N LEU A 355 -6.69 -38.97 -15.54
CA LEU A 355 -6.26 -37.66 -15.06
C LEU A 355 -6.72 -36.55 -16.01
N LEU A 356 -6.59 -36.73 -17.34
CA LEU A 356 -7.07 -35.78 -18.35
C LEU A 356 -8.59 -35.58 -18.28
N GLY A 357 -9.38 -36.63 -18.06
CA GLY A 357 -10.83 -36.50 -17.90
C GLY A 357 -11.22 -35.67 -16.68
N TYR A 358 -10.51 -35.87 -15.56
CA TYR A 358 -10.65 -35.03 -14.37
C TYR A 358 -10.24 -33.58 -14.63
N LEU A 359 -9.08 -33.37 -15.26
CA LEU A 359 -8.49 -32.06 -15.49
C LEU A 359 -9.32 -31.26 -16.50
N LEU A 360 -9.96 -31.91 -17.46
CA LEU A 360 -10.93 -31.25 -18.35
C LEU A 360 -12.12 -30.69 -17.54
N LEU A 361 -12.70 -31.47 -16.63
CA LEU A 361 -13.83 -31.00 -15.81
C LEU A 361 -13.40 -29.93 -14.78
N ALA A 362 -12.36 -30.19 -14.00
CA ALA A 362 -11.92 -29.29 -12.93
C ALA A 362 -11.23 -28.03 -13.50
N GLY A 363 -10.39 -28.20 -14.53
CA GLY A 363 -9.71 -27.09 -15.18
C GLY A 363 -10.65 -26.16 -15.92
N THR A 364 -11.64 -26.68 -16.66
CA THR A 364 -12.66 -25.82 -17.29
C THR A 364 -13.48 -25.06 -16.26
N TYR A 365 -13.84 -25.69 -15.14
CA TYR A 365 -14.50 -25.02 -14.03
C TYR A 365 -13.65 -23.88 -13.46
N ILE A 366 -12.36 -24.10 -13.19
CA ILE A 366 -11.46 -23.05 -12.71
C ILE A 366 -11.31 -21.92 -13.72
N LEU A 367 -11.12 -22.23 -15.00
CA LEU A 367 -10.99 -21.19 -16.04
C LEU A 367 -12.25 -20.34 -16.15
N VAL A 368 -13.44 -20.94 -16.06
CA VAL A 368 -14.70 -20.18 -16.04
C VAL A 368 -14.77 -19.28 -14.82
N LEU A 369 -14.43 -19.78 -13.63
CA LEU A 369 -14.41 -18.95 -12.41
C LEU A 369 -13.42 -17.80 -12.51
N VAL A 370 -12.21 -18.06 -12.98
CA VAL A 370 -11.16 -17.04 -13.18
C VAL A 370 -11.63 -15.96 -14.15
N LEU A 371 -12.26 -16.34 -15.26
CA LEU A 371 -12.80 -15.37 -16.23
C LEU A 371 -13.94 -14.53 -15.65
N LEU A 372 -14.79 -15.13 -14.79
CA LEU A 372 -15.84 -14.39 -14.08
C LEU A 372 -15.24 -13.41 -13.07
N MET A 373 -14.24 -13.84 -12.29
CA MET A 373 -13.53 -12.96 -11.36
C MET A 373 -12.85 -11.82 -12.11
N ALA A 374 -12.11 -12.13 -13.17
CA ALA A 374 -11.45 -11.14 -14.02
C ALA A 374 -12.44 -10.10 -14.57
N LEU A 375 -13.60 -10.55 -15.04
CA LEU A 375 -14.64 -9.66 -15.53
C LEU A 375 -15.17 -8.72 -14.44
N VAL A 376 -15.49 -9.25 -13.25
CA VAL A 376 -16.05 -8.45 -12.16
C VAL A 376 -15.03 -7.47 -11.59
N THR A 377 -13.80 -7.91 -11.32
CA THR A 377 -12.76 -7.02 -10.79
C THR A 377 -12.36 -5.96 -11.81
N SER A 378 -12.31 -6.29 -13.10
CA SER A 378 -11.98 -5.34 -14.17
C SER A 378 -13.04 -4.27 -14.40
N LEU A 379 -14.32 -4.54 -14.04
CA LEU A 379 -15.43 -3.59 -14.15
C LEU A 379 -15.57 -2.67 -12.93
N ILE A 380 -15.09 -3.11 -11.76
CA ILE A 380 -15.26 -2.41 -10.47
C ILE A 380 -13.93 -1.80 -10.00
N GLY A 381 -12.81 -2.26 -10.54
CA GLY A 381 -11.48 -1.82 -10.15
C GLY A 381 -11.29 -0.30 -10.34
N PRO A 382 -10.40 0.30 -9.53
CA PRO A 382 -10.09 1.72 -9.62
C PRO A 382 -9.47 2.06 -10.99
N GLY A 383 -9.86 3.21 -11.53
CA GLY A 383 -9.33 3.76 -12.77
C GLY A 383 -10.37 4.44 -13.66
N ASP A 384 -9.90 5.23 -14.62
CA ASP A 384 -10.75 6.03 -15.52
C ASP A 384 -11.45 5.21 -16.62
N SER A 385 -10.96 3.99 -16.88
CA SER A 385 -11.47 3.12 -17.93
C SER A 385 -12.60 2.22 -17.43
N LEU A 386 -13.68 2.08 -18.23
CA LEU A 386 -14.80 1.18 -17.89
C LEU A 386 -14.42 -0.31 -17.76
N ILE A 387 -13.34 -0.75 -18.43
CA ILE A 387 -12.84 -2.13 -18.36
C ILE A 387 -11.31 -2.08 -18.31
N ARG A 388 -10.75 -2.50 -17.19
CA ARG A 388 -9.31 -2.59 -16.96
C ARG A 388 -8.72 -3.89 -17.53
N LEU A 389 -8.19 -3.81 -18.76
CA LEU A 389 -7.66 -5.00 -19.45
C LEU A 389 -6.29 -5.46 -18.92
N SER A 390 -5.58 -4.63 -18.15
CA SER A 390 -4.29 -4.97 -17.53
C SER A 390 -4.39 -6.07 -16.47
N ASP A 391 -5.58 -6.31 -15.90
CA ASP A 391 -5.76 -7.34 -14.86
C ASP A 391 -5.94 -8.75 -15.46
N PHE A 392 -6.36 -8.84 -16.72
CA PHE A 392 -6.65 -10.11 -17.38
C PHE A 392 -5.43 -11.05 -17.45
N PRO A 393 -4.21 -10.57 -17.82
CA PRO A 393 -3.00 -11.38 -17.76
C PRO A 393 -2.75 -12.01 -16.39
N VAL A 394 -2.94 -11.26 -15.30
CA VAL A 394 -2.75 -11.78 -13.93
C VAL A 394 -3.77 -12.87 -13.61
N TRP A 395 -5.06 -12.63 -13.90
CA TRP A 395 -6.10 -13.64 -13.71
C TRP A 395 -5.87 -14.89 -14.55
N LEU A 396 -5.53 -14.75 -15.83
CA LEU A 396 -5.19 -15.89 -16.68
C LEU A 396 -3.97 -16.65 -16.16
N GLY A 397 -3.00 -15.95 -15.59
CA GLY A 397 -1.86 -16.53 -14.91
C GLY A 397 -2.22 -17.33 -13.66
N ILE A 398 -3.09 -16.78 -12.81
CA ILE A 398 -3.67 -17.49 -11.66
C ILE A 398 -4.41 -18.74 -12.14
N GLY A 399 -5.17 -18.64 -13.23
CA GLY A 399 -5.86 -19.77 -13.85
C GLY A 399 -4.88 -20.84 -14.33
N LEU A 400 -3.81 -20.45 -15.02
CA LEU A 400 -2.75 -21.37 -15.45
C LEU A 400 -2.07 -22.05 -14.25
N ALA A 401 -1.66 -21.30 -13.25
CA ALA A 401 -1.03 -21.81 -12.03
C ALA A 401 -1.95 -22.82 -11.34
N THR A 402 -3.23 -22.48 -11.18
CA THR A 402 -4.23 -23.36 -10.56
C THR A 402 -4.44 -24.63 -11.38
N VAL A 403 -4.49 -24.56 -12.70
CA VAL A 403 -4.60 -25.76 -13.56
C VAL A 403 -3.37 -26.67 -13.43
N LEU A 404 -2.16 -26.11 -13.36
CA LEU A 404 -0.94 -26.88 -13.12
C LEU A 404 -0.94 -27.53 -11.72
N VAL A 405 -1.41 -26.81 -10.71
CA VAL A 405 -1.61 -27.33 -9.35
C VAL A 405 -2.63 -28.46 -9.32
N LEU A 406 -3.78 -28.31 -10.00
CA LEU A 406 -4.78 -29.36 -10.13
C LEU A 406 -4.19 -30.60 -10.82
N ALA A 407 -3.28 -30.44 -11.77
CA ALA A 407 -2.57 -31.53 -12.42
C ALA A 407 -1.61 -32.23 -11.45
N ALA A 408 -0.79 -31.46 -10.73
CA ALA A 408 0.22 -31.97 -9.81
C ALA A 408 -0.41 -32.68 -8.60
N TYR A 409 -1.34 -32.03 -7.89
CA TYR A 409 -2.08 -32.66 -6.78
C TYR A 409 -3.01 -33.76 -7.27
N GLY A 410 -3.64 -33.59 -8.45
CA GLY A 410 -4.47 -34.64 -9.04
C GLY A 410 -3.67 -35.92 -9.31
N ALA A 411 -2.46 -35.78 -9.85
CA ALA A 411 -1.54 -36.89 -10.03
C ALA A 411 -1.10 -37.48 -8.69
N LEU A 412 -0.69 -36.64 -7.73
CA LEU A 412 -0.22 -37.06 -6.40
C LEU A 412 -1.29 -37.81 -5.60
N TYR A 413 -2.51 -37.29 -5.50
CA TYR A 413 -3.57 -37.97 -4.74
C TYR A 413 -4.06 -39.23 -5.44
N ASN A 414 -4.14 -39.24 -6.77
CA ASN A 414 -4.45 -40.46 -7.50
C ASN A 414 -3.38 -41.53 -7.26
N THR A 415 -2.09 -41.18 -7.24
CA THR A 415 -1.01 -42.15 -7.01
C THR A 415 -0.98 -42.66 -5.58
N LEU A 416 -1.26 -41.81 -4.59
CA LEU A 416 -1.43 -42.25 -3.19
C LEU A 416 -2.65 -43.15 -3.02
N GLY A 417 -3.78 -42.85 -3.68
CA GLY A 417 -4.95 -43.72 -3.75
C GLY A 417 -4.63 -45.09 -4.34
N LEU A 418 -3.76 -45.14 -5.36
CA LEU A 418 -3.25 -46.37 -5.93
C LEU A 418 -2.31 -47.12 -4.98
N ILE A 419 -1.36 -46.45 -4.33
CA ILE A 419 -0.40 -47.08 -3.40
C ILE A 419 -1.13 -47.64 -2.18
N ALA A 420 -2.09 -46.91 -1.61
CA ALA A 420 -2.80 -47.31 -0.41
C ALA A 420 -4.34 -47.17 -0.61
N PRO A 421 -5.05 -48.17 -1.15
CA PRO A 421 -6.48 -48.05 -1.43
C PRO A 421 -7.30 -47.73 -0.18
N LYS A 422 -7.07 -48.51 0.90
CA LYS A 422 -7.82 -48.39 2.15
C LYS A 422 -7.48 -47.14 2.97
N TYR A 423 -6.21 -46.72 2.95
CA TYR A 423 -5.71 -45.65 3.84
C TYR A 423 -5.30 -44.37 3.10
N GLY A 424 -5.36 -44.34 1.76
CA GLY A 424 -4.85 -43.26 0.92
C GLY A 424 -5.50 -41.92 1.23
N VAL A 425 -6.80 -41.91 1.59
CA VAL A 425 -7.52 -40.69 2.00
C VAL A 425 -6.83 -40.01 3.18
N TYR A 426 -6.46 -40.77 4.22
CA TYR A 426 -5.83 -40.20 5.42
C TYR A 426 -4.45 -39.59 5.11
N PHE A 427 -3.65 -40.25 4.26
CA PHE A 427 -2.38 -39.69 3.81
C PHE A 427 -2.58 -38.42 2.98
N CYS A 428 -3.60 -38.38 2.11
CA CYS A 428 -3.90 -37.19 1.32
C CYS A 428 -4.35 -36.01 2.20
N ILE A 429 -5.10 -36.27 3.29
CA ILE A 429 -5.49 -35.23 4.25
C ILE A 429 -4.26 -34.67 4.98
N ILE A 430 -3.38 -35.54 5.48
CA ILE A 430 -2.15 -35.11 6.16
C ILE A 430 -1.27 -34.27 5.21
N LEU A 431 -1.14 -34.71 3.96
CA LEU A 431 -0.43 -33.94 2.95
C LEU A 431 -1.14 -32.64 2.59
N GLY A 432 -2.47 -32.62 2.51
CA GLY A 432 -3.22 -31.37 2.30
C GLY A 432 -2.93 -30.33 3.39
N ILE A 433 -2.86 -30.75 4.66
CA ILE A 433 -2.47 -29.88 5.78
C ILE A 433 -1.02 -29.42 5.63
N TRP A 434 -0.09 -30.33 5.31
CA TRP A 434 1.31 -29.97 5.04
C TRP A 434 1.44 -28.92 3.94
N GLU A 435 0.77 -29.12 2.82
CA GLU A 435 0.82 -28.24 1.64
C GLU A 435 0.21 -26.87 1.93
N PHE A 436 -0.84 -26.81 2.77
CA PHE A 436 -1.42 -25.56 3.25
C PHE A 436 -0.42 -24.79 4.14
N ILE A 437 0.22 -25.47 5.09
CA ILE A 437 1.22 -24.84 5.97
C ILE A 437 2.43 -24.34 5.17
N MET A 438 2.92 -25.12 4.20
CA MET A 438 4.03 -24.72 3.34
C MET A 438 3.66 -23.54 2.42
N GLY A 439 2.40 -23.46 1.99
CA GLY A 439 1.89 -22.31 1.25
C GLY A 439 1.93 -21.03 2.10
N MET A 440 1.46 -21.11 3.35
CA MET A 440 1.55 -19.98 4.30
C MET A 440 2.99 -19.57 4.62
N PHE A 441 3.91 -20.53 4.75
CA PHE A 441 5.33 -20.21 4.94
C PHE A 441 5.96 -19.56 3.71
N THR A 442 5.50 -19.88 2.50
CA THR A 442 5.99 -19.21 1.29
C THR A 442 5.63 -17.73 1.28
N MET A 443 4.47 -17.36 1.85
CA MET A 443 4.03 -15.96 1.93
C MET A 443 4.73 -15.19 3.06
N THR A 444 4.94 -15.82 4.22
CA THR A 444 5.51 -15.14 5.39
C THR A 444 7.03 -15.18 5.45
N LEU A 445 7.65 -16.22 4.88
CA LEU A 445 9.09 -16.50 4.97
C LEU A 445 9.61 -17.05 3.61
N PRO A 446 9.67 -16.22 2.56
CA PRO A 446 10.03 -16.64 1.21
C PRO A 446 11.49 -17.11 1.09
N SER A 447 12.36 -16.63 1.98
CA SER A 447 13.79 -17.01 2.04
C SER A 447 14.03 -18.39 2.64
N ALA A 448 13.01 -18.99 3.27
CA ALA A 448 13.12 -20.33 3.82
C ALA A 448 13.24 -21.35 2.67
N SER A 449 14.15 -22.32 2.83
CA SER A 449 14.34 -23.39 1.83
C SER A 449 13.35 -24.55 1.97
N VAL A 450 12.66 -24.66 3.11
CA VAL A 450 11.73 -25.75 3.41
C VAL A 450 10.49 -25.73 2.49
N PRO A 451 9.84 -24.58 2.25
CA PRO A 451 8.66 -24.51 1.37
C PRO A 451 8.93 -25.00 -0.07
N MET A 452 10.17 -24.94 -0.55
CA MET A 452 10.57 -25.43 -1.89
C MET A 452 10.19 -26.90 -2.15
N LEU A 453 10.01 -27.71 -1.09
CA LEU A 453 9.59 -29.11 -1.22
C LEU A 453 8.09 -29.29 -1.54
N SER A 454 7.30 -28.23 -1.43
CA SER A 454 5.84 -28.25 -1.59
C SER A 454 5.41 -27.83 -2.99
N ILE A 455 4.30 -28.39 -3.47
CA ILE A 455 3.68 -27.99 -4.74
C ILE A 455 3.11 -26.57 -4.64
N SER A 456 2.60 -26.17 -3.46
CA SER A 456 2.00 -24.85 -3.26
C SER A 456 3.05 -23.75 -3.43
N HIS A 457 4.25 -23.93 -2.92
CA HIS A 457 5.35 -22.98 -3.07
C HIS A 457 5.63 -22.60 -4.54
N TRP A 458 5.81 -23.59 -5.41
CA TRP A 458 6.06 -23.34 -6.83
C TRP A 458 4.88 -22.69 -7.55
N ALA A 459 3.66 -22.96 -7.10
CA ALA A 459 2.47 -22.31 -7.64
C ALA A 459 2.33 -20.85 -7.19
N LEU A 460 2.65 -20.56 -5.94
CA LEU A 460 2.65 -19.19 -5.40
C LEU A 460 3.75 -18.36 -6.08
N GLN A 461 4.97 -18.89 -6.20
CA GLN A 461 6.06 -18.22 -6.92
C GLN A 461 5.71 -18.00 -8.41
N LEU A 462 4.99 -18.93 -9.05
CA LEU A 462 4.49 -18.74 -10.41
C LEU A 462 3.54 -17.53 -10.51
N ILE A 463 2.65 -17.35 -9.52
CA ILE A 463 1.78 -16.17 -9.47
C ILE A 463 2.62 -14.90 -9.29
N ASP A 464 3.57 -14.89 -8.35
CA ASP A 464 4.44 -13.72 -8.11
C ASP A 464 5.21 -13.29 -9.34
N ALA A 465 5.74 -14.27 -10.09
CA ALA A 465 6.42 -14.01 -11.35
C ALA A 465 5.48 -13.43 -12.43
N ILE A 466 4.23 -13.90 -12.50
CA ILE A 466 3.24 -13.38 -13.46
C ILE A 466 2.82 -11.95 -13.09
N VAL A 467 2.65 -11.68 -11.79
CA VAL A 467 2.35 -10.33 -11.29
C VAL A 467 3.41 -9.36 -11.77
N LEU A 468 4.70 -9.64 -11.58
CA LEU A 468 5.78 -8.76 -12.08
C LEU A 468 5.81 -8.61 -13.60
N ILE A 469 5.42 -9.64 -14.35
CA ILE A 469 5.39 -9.56 -15.82
C ILE A 469 4.21 -8.70 -16.30
N ALA A 470 3.08 -8.73 -15.60
CA ALA A 470 1.86 -8.02 -15.97
C ALA A 470 1.78 -6.60 -15.38
N TRP A 471 2.26 -6.44 -14.15
CA TRP A 471 2.30 -5.22 -13.34
C TRP A 471 3.74 -5.00 -12.85
N PRO A 472 4.65 -4.56 -13.73
CA PRO A 472 6.07 -4.37 -13.39
C PRO A 472 6.27 -3.33 -12.29
N ASP A 473 5.41 -2.33 -12.24
CA ASP A 473 5.32 -1.29 -11.22
C ASP A 473 5.02 -1.83 -9.80
N THR A 474 4.55 -3.07 -9.64
CA THR A 474 4.26 -3.64 -8.31
C THR A 474 5.46 -3.58 -7.35
N LEU A 475 6.69 -3.64 -7.87
CA LEU A 475 7.89 -3.46 -7.05
C LEU A 475 7.95 -2.05 -6.46
N GLN A 476 7.73 -1.04 -7.31
CA GLN A 476 7.69 0.37 -6.91
C GLN A 476 6.59 0.62 -5.87
N TYR A 477 5.38 0.08 -6.08
CA TYR A 477 4.30 0.14 -5.09
C TYR A 477 4.73 -0.43 -3.73
N THR A 478 5.41 -1.59 -3.69
CA THR A 478 5.87 -2.11 -2.39
C THR A 478 6.89 -1.23 -1.68
N GLN A 479 7.67 -0.45 -2.42
CA GLN A 479 8.68 0.45 -1.87
C GLN A 479 8.07 1.73 -1.35
N ILE A 480 7.19 2.34 -2.14
CA ILE A 480 6.49 3.56 -1.73
C ILE A 480 5.69 3.28 -0.45
N THR A 481 4.95 2.17 -0.40
CA THR A 481 4.27 1.74 0.83
C THR A 481 5.23 1.67 2.02
N SER A 482 6.41 1.09 1.84
CA SER A 482 7.38 0.96 2.93
C SER A 482 8.03 2.28 3.33
N ALA A 483 8.17 3.23 2.40
CA ALA A 483 8.81 4.51 2.63
C ALA A 483 7.88 5.47 3.40
N PHE A 484 6.61 5.54 3.01
CA PHE A 484 5.61 6.38 3.66
C PHE A 484 4.90 5.70 4.84
N GLY A 485 5.26 4.45 5.18
CA GLY A 485 4.65 3.75 6.31
C GLY A 485 3.17 3.38 6.11
N ILE A 486 2.69 3.39 4.85
CA ILE A 486 1.31 3.09 4.48
C ILE A 486 0.98 1.63 4.82
N ASP A 487 -0.10 1.41 5.58
CA ASP A 487 -0.53 0.09 6.02
C ASP A 487 -1.21 -0.69 4.87
N SER A 488 -0.39 -1.29 3.98
CA SER A 488 -0.91 -2.11 2.88
C SER A 488 -0.84 -3.62 3.12
N GLY A 489 -1.88 -4.34 2.68
CA GLY A 489 -1.89 -5.80 2.66
C GLY A 489 -1.02 -6.42 1.55
N LEU A 490 -0.47 -5.61 0.63
CA LEU A 490 0.25 -6.11 -0.55
C LEU A 490 1.50 -6.89 -0.16
N SER A 491 2.27 -6.38 0.80
CA SER A 491 3.52 -6.99 1.30
C SER A 491 3.32 -8.38 1.93
N PHE A 492 2.12 -8.67 2.44
CA PHE A 492 1.75 -9.98 2.97
C PHE A 492 1.44 -11.00 1.87
N PHE A 493 0.78 -10.56 0.80
CA PHE A 493 0.32 -11.44 -0.27
C PHE A 493 1.31 -11.57 -1.42
N TRP A 494 2.14 -10.57 -1.67
CA TRP A 494 3.08 -10.54 -2.79
C TRP A 494 4.49 -10.23 -2.32
N GLN A 495 5.45 -10.98 -2.86
CA GLN A 495 6.88 -10.81 -2.63
C GLN A 495 7.63 -11.17 -3.92
N PRO A 496 8.80 -10.57 -4.17
CA PRO A 496 9.59 -10.86 -5.36
C PRO A 496 10.03 -12.34 -5.38
N PRO A 497 10.04 -12.98 -6.57
CA PRO A 497 10.34 -14.40 -6.69
C PRO A 497 11.80 -14.72 -6.36
N VAL A 498 12.02 -15.67 -5.44
CA VAL A 498 13.37 -16.00 -4.92
C VAL A 498 14.14 -16.97 -5.81
N HIS A 499 13.49 -18.01 -6.36
CA HIS A 499 14.18 -19.04 -7.15
C HIS A 499 14.31 -18.67 -8.64
N THR A 500 15.20 -17.73 -8.93
CA THR A 500 15.48 -17.20 -10.28
C THR A 500 16.80 -17.73 -10.89
N LEU A 501 17.42 -18.75 -10.30
CA LEU A 501 18.74 -19.28 -10.69
C LEU A 501 19.86 -18.20 -10.69
N GLY A 502 19.73 -17.18 -9.85
CA GLY A 502 20.69 -16.08 -9.75
C GLY A 502 20.57 -15.03 -10.87
N THR A 503 19.49 -15.07 -11.66
CA THR A 503 19.26 -14.10 -12.75
C THR A 503 18.35 -12.93 -12.36
N GLN A 504 17.69 -13.01 -11.19
CA GLN A 504 16.67 -12.05 -10.73
C GLN A 504 15.50 -11.79 -11.71
N SER A 505 15.42 -12.57 -12.80
CA SER A 505 14.40 -12.39 -13.82
C SER A 505 13.07 -13.07 -13.44
N PRO A 506 11.93 -12.36 -13.53
CA PRO A 506 10.61 -12.96 -13.27
C PRO A 506 10.27 -14.04 -14.31
N VAL A 507 10.74 -13.89 -15.56
CA VAL A 507 10.53 -14.88 -16.62
C VAL A 507 11.21 -16.22 -16.30
N VAL A 508 12.42 -16.17 -15.72
CA VAL A 508 13.13 -17.38 -15.32
C VAL A 508 12.41 -18.07 -14.16
N ALA A 509 11.95 -17.31 -13.15
CA ALA A 509 11.14 -17.84 -12.05
C ALA A 509 9.86 -18.52 -12.55
N LEU A 510 9.16 -17.92 -13.53
CA LEU A 510 7.98 -18.48 -14.17
C LEU A 510 8.30 -19.83 -14.82
N LEU A 511 9.35 -19.89 -15.65
CA LEU A 511 9.73 -21.12 -16.36
C LEU A 511 10.18 -22.23 -15.42
N VAL A 512 10.95 -21.90 -14.38
CA VAL A 512 11.37 -22.86 -13.35
C VAL A 512 10.14 -23.45 -12.65
N SER A 513 9.21 -22.59 -12.23
CA SER A 513 8.00 -23.02 -11.51
C SER A 513 7.12 -23.94 -12.37
N ILE A 514 6.86 -23.59 -13.63
CA ILE A 514 6.13 -24.45 -14.57
C ILE A 514 6.83 -25.79 -14.75
N THR A 515 8.16 -25.76 -14.94
CA THR A 515 8.96 -26.97 -15.15
C THR A 515 8.88 -27.89 -13.94
N VAL A 516 8.99 -27.36 -12.72
CA VAL A 516 8.90 -28.15 -11.49
C VAL A 516 7.51 -28.76 -11.32
N LEU A 517 6.43 -27.98 -11.51
CA LEU A 517 5.05 -28.49 -11.41
C LEU A 517 4.77 -29.62 -12.43
N LEU A 518 5.25 -29.46 -13.66
CA LEU A 518 5.14 -30.51 -14.69
C LEU A 518 5.98 -31.74 -14.34
N LEU A 519 7.20 -31.55 -13.86
CA LEU A 519 8.08 -32.65 -13.42
C LEU A 519 7.44 -33.44 -12.28
N ILE A 520 6.86 -32.77 -11.28
CA ILE A 520 6.13 -33.42 -10.19
C ILE A 520 4.96 -34.23 -10.74
N THR A 521 4.18 -33.66 -11.66
CA THR A 521 3.05 -34.36 -12.29
C THR A 521 3.51 -35.63 -13.01
N VAL A 522 4.55 -35.54 -13.84
CA VAL A 522 5.11 -36.68 -14.59
C VAL A 522 5.72 -37.73 -13.65
N ALA A 523 6.48 -37.30 -12.63
CA ALA A 523 7.08 -38.18 -11.64
C ALA A 523 6.01 -38.97 -10.87
N MET A 524 4.94 -38.30 -10.45
CA MET A 524 3.82 -38.94 -9.77
C MET A 524 3.14 -39.98 -10.67
N VAL A 525 2.82 -39.64 -11.92
CA VAL A 525 2.26 -40.60 -12.89
C VAL A 525 3.18 -41.82 -13.07
N GLY A 526 4.50 -41.62 -13.15
CA GLY A 526 5.49 -42.70 -13.23
C GLY A 526 5.49 -43.62 -12.00
N ILE A 527 5.43 -43.06 -10.79
CA ILE A 527 5.32 -43.81 -9.54
C ILE A 527 4.00 -44.60 -9.49
N GLY A 528 2.89 -43.97 -9.90
CA GLY A 528 1.58 -44.61 -9.99
C GLY A 528 1.60 -45.82 -10.91
N GLN A 529 2.19 -45.68 -12.10
CA GLN A 529 2.37 -46.79 -13.05
C GLN A 529 3.16 -47.95 -12.45
N ALA A 530 4.25 -47.67 -11.75
CA ALA A 530 5.09 -48.70 -11.13
C ALA A 530 4.34 -49.47 -10.03
N SER A 531 3.60 -48.76 -9.17
CA SER A 531 2.73 -49.37 -8.15
C SER A 531 1.67 -50.28 -8.78
N PHE A 532 1.06 -49.81 -9.88
CA PHE A 532 0.03 -50.55 -10.61
C PHE A 532 0.52 -51.86 -11.22
N LYS A 533 1.81 -51.99 -11.55
CA LYS A 533 2.40 -53.22 -12.12
C LYS A 533 2.43 -54.38 -11.12
N ASN A 534 2.56 -54.09 -9.83
CA ASN A 534 2.80 -55.10 -8.80
C ASN A 534 1.53 -55.75 -8.24
N ARG A 535 0.33 -55.30 -8.66
CA ARG A 535 -0.96 -55.72 -8.07
C ARG A 535 -1.79 -56.72 -8.87
N GLU A 536 -1.36 -57.08 -10.09
CA GLU A 536 -2.10 -58.03 -10.94
C GLU A 536 -1.71 -59.51 -10.74
N ILE A 537 -0.85 -59.82 -9.75
CA ILE A 537 -0.40 -61.19 -9.45
C ILE A 537 -1.12 -61.78 -8.23
N MET A 538 -2.31 -61.30 -7.87
CA MET A 538 -3.15 -61.91 -6.83
C MET A 538 -4.53 -62.27 -7.34
#